data_AF-A0A412YYX7-F1
#
_entry.id   AF-A0A412YYX7-F1
#
_cell.length_a   1.000
_cell.length_b   1.000
_cell.length_c   1.000
_cell.angle_alpha   90.00
_cell.angle_beta   90.00
_cell.angle_gamma   90.00
#
_symmetry.space_group_name_H-M   'P 1'
#
loop_
_entity.id
_entity.type
_entity.pdbx_description
1 polymer ?
#
loop_
_entity_poly.entity_id
_entity_poly.type
_entity_poly.pdbx_seq_one_letter_code
_entity_poly.pdbx_strand_id
1 'polypeptide(L)'
;MSSIPYNRHKENEIFDFVSKFINEFQIGKLLFQCNAGKEKGIPVMTIFRYLLCLLFSDRSHYMQRKTKTFEEGFSKNTLYRFLNSVKTNWQRFTVLLASKIINDFMKTLTDEKRKDVFIIDDSLFERSRSKKTEFLANVFDHCSMKYKKGYRMFTLGWSDGKSFVPVTYCLLLAAENKNLICPAKNSMAVPLLENAAANCAGKRLMSCWN
;
A
#
# COMPACT_ATOMS: atom_id res chain seq x y z
N MET A 1 25.72 12.25 12.92
CA MET A 1 24.25 12.07 12.79
C MET A 1 23.66 12.04 14.18
N SER A 2 22.95 13.08 14.60
CA SER A 2 22.21 13.09 15.85
C SER A 2 21.02 12.13 15.73
N SER A 3 20.82 11.26 16.73
CA SER A 3 19.62 10.44 16.82
C SER A 3 18.44 11.31 17.19
N ILE A 4 17.34 11.22 16.43
CA ILE A 4 16.07 11.85 16.79
C ILE A 4 15.68 11.37 18.20
N PRO A 5 15.45 12.29 19.17
CA PRO A 5 15.13 11.92 20.54
C PRO A 5 13.84 11.09 20.61
N TYR A 6 13.82 10.12 21.51
CA TYR A 6 12.69 9.22 21.75
C TYR A 6 11.68 9.91 22.69
N ASN A 7 10.46 10.15 22.23
CA ASN A 7 9.40 10.81 23.01
C ASN A 7 8.22 9.85 23.23
N ARG A 8 8.09 9.33 24.46
CA ARG A 8 7.02 8.39 24.83
C ARG A 8 5.61 8.97 24.76
N HIS A 9 5.44 10.28 25.03
CA HIS A 9 4.12 10.91 24.97
C HIS A 9 3.56 10.90 23.54
N LYS A 10 4.40 11.24 22.56
CA LYS A 10 4.04 11.17 21.13
C LYS A 10 3.68 9.74 20.69
N GLU A 11 4.38 8.73 21.20
CA GLU A 11 4.09 7.32 20.86
C GLU A 11 2.75 6.85 21.42
N ASN A 12 2.41 7.24 22.65
CA ASN A 12 1.11 6.91 23.24
C ASN A 12 -0.04 7.56 22.46
N GLU A 13 0.11 8.84 22.06
CA GLU A 13 -0.90 9.53 21.23
C GLU A 13 -1.10 8.84 19.87
N ILE A 14 -0.01 8.45 19.20
CA ILE A 14 -0.07 7.70 17.94
C ILE A 14 -0.79 6.37 18.16
N PHE A 15 -0.44 5.64 19.22
CA PHE A 15 -1.04 4.35 19.53
C PHE A 15 -2.55 4.47 19.75
N ASP A 16 -2.98 5.48 20.51
CA ASP A 16 -4.40 5.72 20.80
C ASP A 16 -5.16 6.11 19.54
N PHE A 17 -4.60 7.01 18.72
CA PHE A 17 -5.18 7.40 17.44
C PHE A 17 -5.35 6.20 16.50
N VAL A 18 -4.29 5.41 16.33
CA VAL A 18 -4.30 4.22 15.48
C VAL A 18 -5.31 3.18 16.01
N SER A 19 -5.38 2.99 17.33
CA SER A 19 -6.32 2.05 17.93
C SER A 19 -7.77 2.48 17.74
N LYS A 20 -8.07 3.79 17.88
CA LYS A 20 -9.39 4.35 17.56
C LYS A 20 -9.76 4.10 16.11
N PHE A 21 -8.89 4.46 15.17
CA PHE A 21 -9.10 4.23 13.73
C PHE A 21 -9.36 2.75 13.41
N ILE A 22 -8.57 1.84 13.99
CA ILE A 22 -8.72 0.40 13.80
C ILE A 22 -10.11 -0.09 14.23
N ASN A 23 -10.58 0.39 15.37
CA ASN A 23 -11.86 0.00 15.94
C ASN A 23 -13.02 0.60 15.13
N GLU A 24 -12.96 1.90 14.85
CA GLU A 24 -13.98 2.64 14.11
C GLU A 24 -14.22 2.03 12.71
N PHE A 25 -13.15 1.79 11.95
CA PHE A 25 -13.26 1.20 10.62
C PHE A 25 -13.19 -0.33 10.60
N GLN A 26 -13.26 -0.98 11.76
CA GLN A 26 -13.30 -2.44 11.90
C GLN A 26 -12.20 -3.15 11.09
N ILE A 27 -10.98 -2.63 11.13
CA ILE A 27 -9.87 -3.04 10.26
C ILE A 27 -9.59 -4.56 10.32
N GLY A 28 -9.76 -5.18 11.49
CA GLY A 28 -9.60 -6.63 11.64
C GLY A 28 -10.56 -7.44 10.76
N LYS A 29 -11.82 -6.99 10.64
CA LYS A 29 -12.82 -7.62 9.77
C LYS A 29 -12.43 -7.48 8.29
N LEU A 30 -11.98 -6.29 7.89
CA LEU A 30 -11.53 -6.04 6.52
C LEU A 30 -10.31 -6.87 6.15
N LEU A 31 -9.32 -6.96 7.04
CA LEU A 31 -8.13 -7.79 6.86
C LEU A 31 -8.49 -9.28 6.70
N PHE A 32 -9.43 -9.78 7.51
CA PHE A 32 -9.91 -11.15 7.39
C PHE A 32 -10.60 -11.41 6.04
N GLN A 33 -11.48 -10.50 5.59
CA GLN A 33 -12.12 -10.56 4.26
C GLN A 33 -11.13 -10.49 3.09
N CYS A 34 -9.92 -10.02 3.34
CA CYS A 34 -8.82 -9.92 2.37
C CYS A 34 -7.76 -11.00 2.57
N ASN A 35 -8.10 -12.09 3.27
CA ASN A 35 -7.25 -13.27 3.44
C ASN A 35 -5.95 -13.00 4.21
N ALA A 36 -5.89 -11.92 5.00
CA ALA A 36 -4.73 -11.61 5.84
C ALA A 36 -4.67 -12.45 7.13
N GLY A 37 -5.57 -13.42 7.31
CA GLY A 37 -5.68 -14.27 8.49
C GLY A 37 -4.50 -15.23 8.69
N LYS A 38 -4.33 -15.70 9.93
CA LYS A 38 -3.33 -16.70 10.31
C LYS A 38 -3.97 -17.73 11.24
N GLU A 39 -3.56 -18.98 11.12
CA GLU A 39 -4.03 -20.07 12.00
C GLU A 39 -3.39 -20.02 13.38
N LYS A 40 -2.10 -19.68 13.47
CA LYS A 40 -1.30 -19.71 14.71
C LYS A 40 -0.25 -18.60 14.74
N GLY A 41 0.24 -18.33 15.94
CA GLY A 41 1.32 -17.37 16.20
C GLY A 41 0.80 -15.97 16.57
N ILE A 42 1.61 -14.96 16.26
CA ILE A 42 1.32 -13.56 16.63
C ILE A 42 0.07 -13.06 15.88
N PRO A 43 -0.91 -12.47 16.58
CA PRO A 43 -2.12 -11.94 15.95
C PRO A 43 -1.80 -10.94 14.83
N VAL A 44 -2.55 -11.04 13.74
CA VAL A 44 -2.42 -10.16 12.56
C VAL A 44 -2.60 -8.69 12.95
N MET A 45 -3.56 -8.41 13.84
CA MET A 45 -3.83 -7.07 14.32
C MET A 45 -2.67 -6.46 15.10
N THR A 46 -1.92 -7.26 15.86
CA THR A 46 -0.73 -6.77 16.57
C THR A 46 0.32 -6.27 15.57
N ILE A 47 0.58 -7.05 14.52
CA ILE A 47 1.57 -6.71 13.49
C ILE A 47 1.10 -5.52 12.65
N PHE A 48 -0.17 -5.50 12.26
CA PHE A 48 -0.74 -4.42 11.45
C PHE A 48 -0.79 -3.09 12.21
N ARG A 49 -1.22 -3.09 13.48
CA ARG A 49 -1.20 -1.91 14.34
C ARG A 49 0.21 -1.36 14.50
N TYR A 50 1.18 -2.23 14.76
CA TYR A 50 2.58 -1.82 14.84
C TYR A 50 3.07 -1.16 13.55
N LEU A 51 2.78 -1.76 12.38
CA LEU A 51 3.11 -1.16 11.07
C LEU A 51 2.43 0.19 10.87
N LEU A 52 1.18 0.33 11.28
CA LEU A 52 0.43 1.57 11.14
C LEU A 52 0.98 2.67 12.07
N CYS A 53 1.32 2.34 13.32
CA CYS A 53 2.01 3.27 14.23
C CYS A 53 3.38 3.69 13.68
N LEU A 54 4.13 2.75 13.07
CA LEU A 54 5.42 3.06 12.46
C LEU A 54 5.32 4.16 11.40
N LEU A 55 4.25 4.14 10.58
CA LEU A 55 4.03 5.16 9.53
C LEU A 55 3.93 6.58 10.10
N PHE A 56 3.44 6.74 11.33
CA PHE A 56 3.28 8.04 11.99
C PHE A 56 4.40 8.38 13.00
N SER A 57 5.28 7.43 13.30
CA SER A 57 6.32 7.58 14.32
C SER A 57 7.64 8.19 13.84
N ASP A 58 7.74 8.59 12.56
CA ASP A 58 8.98 9.05 11.91
C ASP A 58 10.16 8.06 12.05
N ARG A 59 9.84 6.77 12.30
CA ARG A 59 10.80 5.73 12.63
C ARG A 59 10.58 4.51 11.74
N SER A 60 11.68 3.87 11.35
CA SER A 60 11.63 2.56 10.71
C SER A 60 11.81 1.45 11.73
N HIS A 61 11.28 0.26 11.43
CA HIS A 61 11.55 -0.93 12.23
C HIS A 61 13.05 -1.18 12.43
N TYR A 62 13.86 -0.92 11.38
CA TYR A 62 15.32 -1.02 11.46
C TYR A 62 15.89 -0.09 12.54
N MET A 63 15.45 1.18 12.56
CA MET A 63 15.91 2.15 13.57
C MET A 63 15.52 1.71 14.97
N GLN A 64 14.26 1.32 15.20
CA GLN A 64 13.81 0.86 16.52
C GLN A 64 14.61 -0.33 17.04
N ARG A 65 14.96 -1.28 16.17
CA ARG A 65 15.84 -2.41 16.54
C ARG A 65 17.25 -1.96 16.88
N LYS A 66 17.82 -1.03 16.11
CA LYS A 66 19.17 -0.51 16.34
C LYS A 66 19.25 0.28 17.64
N THR A 67 18.22 1.05 17.96
CA THR A 67 18.11 1.84 19.20
C THR A 67 17.63 1.02 20.39
N LYS A 68 17.34 -0.28 20.21
CA LYS A 68 16.80 -1.18 21.24
C LYS A 68 15.49 -0.65 21.89
N THR A 69 14.72 0.13 21.14
CA THR A 69 13.40 0.64 21.55
C THR A 69 12.26 -0.20 20.98
N PHE A 70 12.60 -1.33 20.36
CA PHE A 70 11.61 -2.28 19.85
C PHE A 70 11.23 -3.23 21.00
N GLU A 71 10.02 -3.08 21.52
CA GLU A 71 9.53 -3.82 22.69
C GLU A 71 8.47 -4.88 22.33
N GLU A 72 8.12 -5.02 21.05
CA GLU A 72 7.10 -5.95 20.60
C GLU A 72 7.56 -7.42 20.71
N GLY A 73 6.62 -8.30 21.09
CA GLY A 73 6.85 -9.73 21.31
C GLY A 73 7.07 -10.56 20.04
N PHE A 74 7.48 -9.97 18.91
CA PHE A 74 7.68 -10.67 17.65
C PHE A 74 8.98 -10.29 16.94
N SER A 75 9.54 -11.24 16.20
CA SER A 75 10.78 -11.00 15.44
C SER A 75 10.53 -10.25 14.13
N LYS A 76 11.60 -9.66 13.56
CA LYS A 76 11.59 -9.08 12.20
C LYS A 76 11.05 -10.05 11.13
N ASN A 77 11.28 -11.36 11.31
CA ASN A 77 10.85 -12.37 10.35
C ASN A 77 9.33 -12.51 10.34
N THR A 78 8.68 -12.27 11.48
CA THR A 78 7.21 -12.23 11.58
C THR A 78 6.63 -11.09 10.76
N LEU A 79 7.29 -9.92 10.78
CA LEU A 79 6.91 -8.76 9.97
C LEU A 79 7.05 -9.05 8.47
N TYR A 80 8.22 -9.55 8.05
CA TYR A 80 8.46 -9.85 6.64
C TYR A 80 7.53 -10.93 6.09
N ARG A 81 7.24 -11.98 6.86
CA ARG A 81 6.26 -13.00 6.45
C ARG A 81 4.84 -12.43 6.31
N PHE A 82 4.49 -11.43 7.11
CA PHE A 82 3.21 -10.75 7.00
C PHE A 82 3.13 -9.87 5.73
N LEU A 83 4.14 -9.03 5.50
CA LEU A 83 4.20 -8.13 4.35
C LEU A 83 4.29 -8.90 3.03
N ASN A 84 5.08 -9.98 2.98
CA ASN A 84 5.33 -10.76 1.76
C ASN A 84 4.30 -11.90 1.57
N SER A 85 3.17 -11.86 2.26
CA SER A 85 2.14 -12.88 2.13
C SER A 85 1.41 -12.73 0.81
N VAL A 86 1.67 -13.64 -0.13
CA VAL A 86 0.95 -13.73 -1.42
C VAL A 86 -0.54 -14.05 -1.29
N LYS A 87 -0.98 -14.49 -0.09
CA LYS A 87 -2.38 -14.81 0.18
C LYS A 87 -3.21 -13.54 0.45
N THR A 88 -2.59 -12.46 0.89
CA THR A 88 -3.30 -11.25 1.29
C THR A 88 -3.67 -10.41 0.08
N ASN A 89 -4.95 -10.14 -0.11
CA ASN A 89 -5.42 -9.27 -1.19
C ASN A 89 -5.43 -7.80 -0.74
N TRP A 90 -4.28 -7.14 -0.86
CA TRP A 90 -4.10 -5.74 -0.46
C TRP A 90 -4.96 -4.76 -1.28
N GLN A 91 -5.19 -5.04 -2.56
CA GLN A 91 -6.00 -4.17 -3.42
C GLN A 91 -7.46 -4.18 -2.96
N ARG A 92 -8.01 -5.37 -2.66
CA ARG A 92 -9.35 -5.50 -2.06
C ARG A 92 -9.42 -4.80 -0.71
N PHE A 93 -8.36 -4.91 0.11
CA PHE A 93 -8.31 -4.24 1.40
C PHE A 93 -8.44 -2.73 1.27
N THR A 94 -7.68 -2.07 0.37
CA THR A 94 -7.78 -0.62 0.19
C THR A 94 -9.16 -0.20 -0.32
N VAL A 95 -9.75 -0.96 -1.25
CA VAL A 95 -11.09 -0.68 -1.78
C VAL A 95 -12.15 -0.78 -0.69
N LEU A 96 -12.12 -1.84 0.12
CA LEU A 96 -13.07 -2.03 1.22
C LEU A 96 -12.92 -0.96 2.29
N LEU A 97 -11.67 -0.61 2.65
CA LEU A 97 -11.40 0.45 3.62
C LEU A 97 -11.88 1.81 3.10
N ALA A 98 -11.54 2.16 1.86
CA ALA A 98 -11.98 3.40 1.25
C ALA A 98 -13.51 3.47 1.18
N SER A 99 -14.18 2.40 0.75
CA SER A 99 -15.64 2.32 0.73
C SER A 99 -16.23 2.57 2.12
N LYS A 100 -15.64 1.96 3.17
CA LYS A 100 -16.10 2.15 4.55
C LYS A 100 -15.90 3.59 5.02
N ILE A 101 -14.73 4.18 4.76
CA ILE A 101 -14.46 5.59 5.11
C ILE A 101 -15.43 6.53 4.38
N ILE A 102 -15.65 6.31 3.07
CA ILE A 102 -16.52 7.16 2.28
C ILE A 102 -17.96 7.09 2.78
N ASN A 103 -18.50 5.89 2.93
CA ASN A 103 -19.92 5.72 3.24
C ASN A 103 -20.25 5.93 4.72
N ASP A 104 -19.39 5.48 5.64
CA ASP A 104 -19.69 5.52 7.07
C ASP A 104 -19.22 6.82 7.74
N PHE A 105 -18.26 7.55 7.14
CA PHE A 105 -17.68 8.76 7.71
C PHE A 105 -17.83 9.99 6.79
N MET A 106 -17.37 9.94 5.54
CA MET A 106 -17.35 11.15 4.70
C MET A 106 -18.76 11.61 4.31
N LYS A 107 -19.63 10.68 3.91
CA LYS A 107 -21.00 10.99 3.48
C LYS A 107 -21.89 11.49 4.62
N THR A 108 -21.59 11.11 5.86
CA THR A 108 -22.34 11.60 7.03
C THR A 108 -21.99 13.06 7.37
N LEU A 109 -20.87 13.57 6.86
CA LEU A 109 -20.39 14.94 7.06
C LEU A 109 -20.77 15.89 5.92
N THR A 110 -21.44 15.41 4.86
CA THR A 110 -21.70 16.18 3.64
C THR A 110 -23.15 16.06 3.18
N ASP A 111 -23.62 17.07 2.44
CA ASP A 111 -24.98 17.10 1.89
C ASP A 111 -25.15 16.05 0.77
N GLU A 112 -26.29 15.36 0.74
CA GLU A 112 -26.60 14.33 -0.27
C GLU A 112 -26.62 14.86 -1.72
N LYS A 113 -26.83 16.17 -1.91
CA LYS A 113 -26.79 16.83 -3.23
C LYS A 113 -25.37 16.98 -3.77
N ARG A 114 -24.36 16.74 -2.92
CA ARG A 114 -22.96 16.85 -3.30
C ARG A 114 -22.62 15.76 -4.31
N LYS A 115 -21.92 16.15 -5.38
CA LYS A 115 -21.56 15.22 -6.45
C LYS A 115 -20.27 14.50 -6.10
N ASP A 116 -20.36 13.17 -6.05
CA ASP A 116 -19.21 12.28 -5.97
C ASP A 116 -18.55 12.14 -7.35
N VAL A 117 -17.22 12.17 -7.39
CA VAL A 117 -16.44 11.89 -8.60
C VAL A 117 -15.35 10.87 -8.32
N PHE A 118 -15.07 10.04 -9.32
CA PHE A 118 -13.85 9.24 -9.35
C PHE A 118 -12.79 9.96 -10.17
N ILE A 119 -11.61 10.12 -9.57
CA ILE A 119 -10.44 10.71 -10.18
C ILE A 119 -9.48 9.59 -10.52
N ILE A 120 -9.04 9.57 -11.77
CA ILE A 120 -8.07 8.62 -12.29
C ILE A 120 -6.88 9.44 -12.78
N ASP A 121 -5.70 9.13 -12.26
CA ASP A 121 -4.46 9.80 -12.65
C ASP A 121 -3.30 8.80 -12.71
N ASP A 122 -2.33 9.06 -13.59
CA ASP A 122 -1.14 8.24 -13.74
C ASP A 122 0.14 8.99 -13.31
N SER A 123 0.73 8.53 -12.21
CA SER A 123 1.91 9.13 -11.61
C SER A 123 3.15 8.26 -11.81
N LEU A 124 4.34 8.87 -11.82
CA LEU A 124 5.59 8.11 -11.78
C LEU A 124 5.80 7.56 -10.37
N PHE A 125 5.90 6.24 -10.25
CA PHE A 125 6.34 5.58 -9.02
C PHE A 125 7.83 5.26 -9.11
N GLU A 126 8.66 6.21 -8.68
CA GLU A 126 10.11 6.13 -8.78
C GLU A 126 10.70 5.11 -7.78
N ARG A 127 11.58 4.26 -8.30
CA ARG A 127 12.35 3.25 -7.56
C ARG A 127 13.83 3.30 -7.98
N SER A 128 14.39 4.50 -8.07
CA SER A 128 15.76 4.76 -8.55
C SER A 128 16.85 3.98 -7.82
N ARG A 129 16.66 3.69 -6.53
CA ARG A 129 17.60 2.91 -5.70
C ARG A 129 17.35 1.40 -5.73
N SER A 130 16.26 0.94 -6.33
CA SER A 130 15.95 -0.49 -6.43
C SER A 130 16.77 -1.16 -7.53
N LYS A 131 17.17 -2.41 -7.28
CA LYS A 131 17.95 -3.23 -8.23
C LYS A 131 17.36 -4.61 -8.51
N LYS A 132 16.43 -5.08 -7.66
CA LYS A 132 15.93 -6.48 -7.67
C LYS A 132 14.42 -6.57 -7.51
N THR A 133 13.69 -5.45 -7.65
CA THR A 133 12.23 -5.47 -7.57
C THR A 133 11.68 -6.06 -8.87
N GLU A 134 10.65 -6.89 -8.76
CA GLU A 134 10.04 -7.57 -9.90
C GLU A 134 9.48 -6.55 -10.88
N PHE A 135 9.70 -6.78 -12.18
CA PHE A 135 9.27 -5.91 -13.25
C PHE A 135 9.81 -4.47 -13.19
N LEU A 136 10.91 -4.23 -12.47
CA LEU A 136 11.55 -2.93 -12.46
C LEU A 136 11.92 -2.53 -13.90
N ALA A 137 11.54 -1.31 -14.30
CA ALA A 137 11.77 -0.83 -15.66
C ALA A 137 12.27 0.62 -15.66
N ASN A 138 12.86 1.04 -16.79
CA ASN A 138 13.08 2.45 -17.10
C ASN A 138 11.78 3.05 -17.65
N VAL A 139 11.21 3.99 -16.92
CA VAL A 139 9.97 4.70 -17.28
C VAL A 139 10.32 6.14 -17.61
N PHE A 140 9.78 6.64 -18.72
CA PHE A 140 9.99 8.04 -19.09
C PHE A 140 9.16 8.95 -18.17
N ASP A 141 9.84 9.90 -17.54
CA ASP A 141 9.23 10.93 -16.70
C ASP A 141 9.02 12.19 -17.51
N HIS A 142 7.77 12.49 -17.83
CA HIS A 142 7.41 13.68 -18.60
C HIS A 142 7.68 14.99 -17.84
N CYS A 143 7.74 14.96 -16.50
CA CYS A 143 8.03 16.15 -15.71
C CYS A 143 9.51 16.54 -15.78
N SER A 144 10.42 15.56 -15.72
CA SER A 144 11.87 15.81 -15.77
C SER A 144 12.50 15.56 -17.14
N MET A 145 11.71 15.11 -18.11
CA MET A 145 12.14 14.70 -19.46
C MET A 145 13.27 13.67 -19.45
N LYS A 146 13.25 12.75 -18.48
CA LYS A 146 14.30 11.74 -18.27
C LYS A 146 13.71 10.37 -17.99
N TYR A 147 14.44 9.33 -18.35
CA TYR A 147 14.12 7.98 -17.89
C TYR A 147 14.51 7.81 -16.42
N LYS A 148 13.60 7.27 -15.62
CA LYS A 148 13.80 6.91 -14.22
C LYS A 148 13.44 5.45 -14.00
N LYS A 149 14.16 4.78 -13.09
CA LYS A 149 13.82 3.40 -12.71
C LYS A 149 12.57 3.42 -11.86
N GLY A 150 11.56 2.61 -12.18
CA GLY A 150 10.29 2.60 -11.48
C GLY A 150 9.15 1.99 -12.28
N TYR A 151 7.95 2.49 -12.02
CA TYR A 151 6.69 2.04 -12.61
C TYR A 151 5.82 3.26 -12.94
N ARG A 152 4.85 3.12 -13.84
CA ARG A 152 3.71 4.06 -13.88
C ARG A 152 2.67 3.55 -12.90
N MET A 153 2.30 4.36 -11.92
CA MET A 153 1.25 4.03 -10.96
C MET A 153 -0.04 4.68 -11.41
N PHE A 154 -1.05 3.87 -11.66
CA PHE A 154 -2.38 4.32 -12.03
C PHE A 154 -3.25 4.30 -10.78
N THR A 155 -3.66 5.48 -10.33
CA THR A 155 -4.36 5.68 -9.05
C THR A 155 -5.83 5.97 -9.32
N LEU A 156 -6.70 5.31 -8.56
CA LEU A 156 -8.12 5.62 -8.46
C LEU A 156 -8.40 6.25 -7.09
N GLY A 157 -9.01 7.42 -7.10
CA GLY A 157 -9.48 8.10 -5.91
C GLY A 157 -10.92 8.55 -6.03
N TRP A 158 -11.58 8.71 -4.89
CA TRP A 158 -12.90 9.30 -4.78
C TRP A 158 -12.78 10.73 -4.24
N SER A 159 -13.63 11.63 -4.69
CA SER A 159 -13.73 12.99 -4.16
C SER A 159 -15.18 13.47 -4.17
N ASP A 160 -15.54 14.27 -3.17
CA ASP A 160 -16.77 15.06 -3.12
C ASP A 160 -16.53 16.51 -3.61
N GLY A 161 -15.36 16.80 -4.20
CA GLY A 161 -14.95 18.14 -4.63
C GLY A 161 -14.31 19.01 -3.53
N LYS A 162 -14.16 18.54 -2.29
CA LYS A 162 -13.40 19.23 -1.22
C LYS A 162 -12.38 18.31 -0.55
N SER A 163 -12.75 17.06 -0.38
CA SER A 163 -11.93 16.00 0.19
C SER A 163 -11.59 14.96 -0.85
N PHE A 164 -10.53 14.21 -0.59
CA PHE A 164 -10.06 13.15 -1.47
C PHE A 164 -9.73 11.91 -0.65
N VAL A 165 -10.23 10.76 -1.10
CA VAL A 165 -9.94 9.45 -0.50
C VAL A 165 -9.28 8.57 -1.57
N PRO A 166 -8.04 8.12 -1.37
CA PRO A 166 -7.42 7.14 -2.27
C PRO A 166 -8.16 5.81 -2.13
N VAL A 167 -8.67 5.27 -3.24
CA VAL A 167 -9.45 4.03 -3.26
C VAL A 167 -8.52 2.84 -3.50
N THR A 168 -7.73 2.92 -4.57
CA THR A 168 -6.78 1.87 -4.92
C THR A 168 -5.78 2.37 -5.96
N TYR A 169 -4.80 1.55 -6.28
CA TYR A 169 -3.88 1.81 -7.37
C TYR A 169 -3.39 0.50 -7.98
N CYS A 170 -2.86 0.57 -9.19
CA CYS A 170 -2.11 -0.52 -9.82
C CYS A 170 -0.81 0.00 -10.42
N LEU A 171 0.19 -0.87 -10.51
CA LEU A 171 1.45 -0.56 -11.15
C LEU A 171 1.40 -1.08 -12.58
N LEU A 172 1.58 -0.20 -13.55
CA LEU A 172 1.63 -0.55 -14.96
C LEU A 172 3.03 -1.00 -15.33
N LEU A 173 3.08 -2.08 -16.11
CA LEU A 173 4.32 -2.59 -16.68
C LEU A 173 4.82 -1.65 -17.79
N ALA A 174 6.12 -1.74 -18.05
CA ALA A 174 6.69 -1.11 -19.24
C ALA A 174 6.00 -1.68 -20.48
N ALA A 175 5.62 -0.78 -21.40
CA ALA A 175 4.99 -1.16 -22.66
C ALA A 175 5.94 -2.00 -23.54
N GLU A 176 7.25 -1.75 -23.43
CA GLU A 176 8.27 -2.41 -24.23
C GLU A 176 9.25 -3.19 -23.35
N ASN A 177 9.52 -4.43 -23.73
CA ASN A 177 10.46 -5.32 -23.02
C ASN A 177 11.88 -4.76 -22.95
N LYS A 178 12.29 -3.92 -23.92
CA LYS A 178 13.63 -3.29 -23.94
C LYS A 178 13.87 -2.37 -22.72
N ASN A 179 12.80 -1.86 -22.12
CA ASN A 179 12.87 -0.98 -20.96
C ASN A 179 12.88 -1.76 -19.63
N LEU A 180 12.67 -3.07 -19.67
CA LEU A 180 12.61 -3.93 -18.49
C LEU A 180 14.02 -4.22 -17.98
N ILE A 181 14.26 -3.93 -16.70
CA ILE A 181 15.55 -4.17 -16.02
C ILE A 181 15.52 -5.50 -15.28
N CYS A 182 14.38 -5.83 -14.65
CA CYS A 182 14.21 -7.07 -13.92
C CYS A 182 12.94 -7.78 -14.42
N PRO A 183 13.05 -8.96 -15.05
CA PRO A 183 11.87 -9.74 -15.42
C PRO A 183 11.19 -10.34 -14.18
N ALA A 184 9.98 -10.86 -14.36
CA ALA A 184 9.31 -11.66 -13.34
C ALA A 184 10.21 -12.84 -12.94
N LYS A 185 10.20 -13.21 -11.66
CA LYS A 185 10.68 -14.54 -11.28
C LYS A 185 9.60 -15.54 -11.71
N ASN A 186 10.01 -16.72 -12.20
CA ASN A 186 9.09 -17.81 -12.54
C ASN A 186 8.36 -18.28 -11.27
N SER A 187 7.26 -17.62 -10.91
CA SER A 187 6.30 -18.08 -9.90
C SER A 187 4.92 -17.54 -10.28
N MET A 188 4.12 -18.42 -10.88
CA MET A 188 2.69 -18.29 -11.13
C MET A 188 2.23 -16.91 -11.59
N ALA A 189 2.35 -16.67 -12.90
CA ALA A 189 1.43 -15.77 -13.56
C ALA A 189 0.01 -16.22 -13.21
N VAL A 190 -0.67 -15.46 -12.35
CA VAL A 190 -2.10 -15.63 -12.17
C VAL A 190 -2.73 -15.23 -13.52
N PRO A 191 -3.44 -16.14 -14.21
CA PRO A 191 -3.99 -15.90 -15.55
C PRO A 191 -5.25 -15.01 -15.48
N LEU A 192 -5.18 -13.86 -14.80
CA LEU A 192 -6.31 -12.93 -14.69
C LEU A 192 -6.22 -11.75 -15.65
N LEU A 193 -5.23 -11.69 -16.54
CA LEU A 193 -5.07 -10.55 -17.46
C LEU A 193 -4.67 -10.91 -18.90
N GLU A 194 -4.50 -12.19 -19.24
CA GLU A 194 -4.22 -12.57 -20.63
C GLU A 194 -5.46 -12.46 -21.54
N ASN A 195 -6.67 -12.69 -21.00
CA ASN A 195 -7.88 -12.69 -21.83
C ASN A 195 -8.51 -11.31 -22.07
N ALA A 196 -8.09 -10.26 -21.36
CA ALA A 196 -8.56 -8.89 -21.59
C ALA A 196 -7.62 -8.07 -22.51
N ALA A 197 -6.36 -8.50 -22.65
CA ALA A 197 -5.34 -7.79 -23.42
C ALA A 197 -5.27 -8.22 -24.89
N ALA A 198 -5.95 -9.31 -25.29
CA ALA A 198 -5.87 -9.82 -26.66
C ALA A 198 -6.47 -8.88 -27.72
N ASN A 199 -7.33 -7.92 -27.33
CA ASN A 199 -8.00 -7.01 -28.28
C ASN A 199 -7.73 -5.51 -28.07
N CYS A 200 -6.83 -5.13 -27.17
CA CYS A 200 -6.44 -3.74 -26.99
C CYS A 200 -4.92 -3.63 -26.94
N ALA A 201 -4.33 -2.75 -27.75
CA ALA A 201 -2.93 -2.34 -27.69
C ALA A 201 -2.62 -1.54 -26.39
N GLY A 202 -2.96 -2.12 -25.23
CA GLY A 202 -3.00 -1.49 -23.92
C GLY A 202 -2.06 -2.16 -22.93
N LYS A 203 -1.38 -1.33 -22.13
CA LYS A 203 -0.38 -1.70 -21.13
C LYS A 203 -0.86 -2.82 -20.20
N ARG A 204 0.03 -3.74 -19.86
CA ARG A 204 -0.23 -4.83 -18.90
C ARG A 204 -0.31 -4.28 -17.47
N LEU A 205 -1.39 -4.63 -16.78
CA LEU A 205 -1.65 -4.27 -15.38
C LEU A 205 -0.91 -5.22 -14.44
N MET A 206 -0.33 -4.67 -13.37
CA MET A 206 0.27 -5.45 -12.30
C MET A 206 -0.31 -5.00 -10.95
N SER A 207 -0.84 -5.96 -10.20
CA SER A 207 -1.10 -5.79 -8.76
C SER A 207 0.14 -6.28 -8.01
N CYS A 208 1.00 -5.39 -7.55
CA CYS A 208 2.12 -5.77 -6.69
C CYS A 208 2.13 -4.96 -5.39
N TRP A 209 2.03 -5.69 -4.28
CA TRP A 209 2.68 -5.38 -3.03
C TRP A 209 3.53 -6.60 -2.69
N ASN A 210 4.84 -6.50 -2.94
CA ASN A 210 5.91 -7.39 -2.47
C ASN A 210 7.05 -6.51 -1.94
#